data_AF-A0A965HIC2-F1
#
_entry.id   AF-A0A965HIC2-F1
#
_cell.length_a   1.000
_cell.length_b   1.000
_cell.length_c   1.000
_cell.angle_alpha   90.00
_cell.angle_beta   90.00
_cell.angle_gamma   90.00
#
_symmetry.space_group_name_H-M   'P 1'
#
loop_
_entity.id
_entity.type
_entity.pdbx_description
1 polymer ?
#
loop_
_entity_poly.entity_id
_entity_poly.type
_entity_poly.pdbx_seq_one_letter_code
_entity_poly.pdbx_strand_id
1 'polypeptide(L)'
;LGMFWKRTTGTGAFLGLFLGICGSALFHALTITTGNLPGVKGGYLGVLHVFPSEMAQNFWLASFAFIVCFALTVAISFATKSQKTHEDLKGLVYSLTPKIKPGDVPFYLQPGVVGVVLLIACLIMNLIFW
;
A
#
# COMPACT_ATOMS: atom_id res chain seq x y z
N LEU A 1 -2.96 3.11 6.54
CA LEU A 1 -4.11 2.61 7.35
C LEU A 1 -4.49 3.57 8.47
N GLY A 2 -3.55 4.04 9.29
CA GLY A 2 -3.84 4.88 10.47
C GLY A 2 -4.73 6.10 10.22
N MET A 3 -4.52 6.86 9.14
CA MET A 3 -5.36 8.03 8.85
C MET A 3 -6.78 7.66 8.37
N PHE A 4 -7.00 6.44 7.88
CA PHE A 4 -8.27 6.04 7.25
C PHE A 4 -9.13 5.15 8.14
N TRP A 5 -8.56 4.58 9.21
CA TRP A 5 -9.26 3.59 10.03
C TRP A 5 -8.99 3.75 11.52
N LYS A 6 -10.06 4.08 12.26
CA LYS A 6 -10.01 4.36 13.70
C LYS A 6 -9.56 3.19 14.58
N ARG A 7 -9.63 1.94 14.07
CA ARG A 7 -9.31 0.75 14.86
C ARG A 7 -7.84 0.35 14.79
N THR A 8 -7.04 0.96 13.92
CA THR A 8 -5.61 0.64 13.81
C THR A 8 -4.90 0.88 15.15
N THR A 9 -4.26 -0.14 15.69
CA THR A 9 -3.47 -0.04 16.93
C THR A 9 -1.99 0.13 16.62
N GLY A 10 -1.23 0.72 17.55
CA GLY A 10 0.23 0.85 17.40
C GLY A 10 0.93 -0.51 17.28
N THR A 11 0.52 -1.48 18.09
CA THR A 11 1.00 -2.87 18.02
C THR A 11 0.67 -3.52 16.68
N GLY A 12 -0.56 -3.34 16.18
CA GLY A 12 -0.95 -3.84 14.86
C GLY A 12 -0.13 -3.23 13.73
N ALA A 13 0.10 -1.92 13.77
CA ALA A 13 0.89 -1.22 12.77
C ALA A 13 2.37 -1.67 12.77
N PHE A 14 2.98 -1.80 13.96
CA PHE A 14 4.37 -2.24 14.08
C PHE A 14 4.56 -3.68 13.62
N LEU A 15 3.76 -4.62 14.15
CA LEU A 15 3.87 -6.03 13.80
C LEU A 15 3.49 -6.27 12.34
N GLY A 16 2.46 -5.57 11.82
CA GLY A 16 2.11 -5.63 10.41
C GLY A 16 3.24 -5.16 9.51
N LEU A 17 3.88 -4.02 9.82
CA LEU A 17 5.05 -3.54 9.07
C LEU A 17 6.21 -4.54 9.12
N PHE A 18 6.56 -5.02 10.31
CA PHE A 18 7.66 -5.97 10.48
C PHE A 18 7.42 -7.27 9.70
N LEU A 19 6.22 -7.85 9.81
CA LEU A 19 5.86 -9.07 9.09
C LEU A 19 5.72 -8.83 7.58
N GLY A 20 5.34 -7.62 7.15
CA GLY A 20 5.39 -7.21 5.75
C GLY A 20 6.82 -7.18 5.20
N ILE A 21 7.77 -6.64 5.95
CA ILE A 21 9.20 -6.67 5.60
C ILE A 21 9.68 -8.12 5.51
N CYS A 22 9.40 -8.94 6.53
CA CYS A 22 9.74 -10.37 6.53
C CYS A 22 9.11 -11.12 5.34
N GLY A 23 7.84 -10.87 5.04
CA GLY A 23 7.13 -11.47 3.92
C GLY A 23 7.75 -11.08 2.58
N SER A 24 8.14 -9.82 2.42
CA SER A 24 8.84 -9.35 1.22
C SER A 24 10.24 -9.96 1.10
N ALA A 25 10.98 -10.06 2.20
CA ALA A 25 12.30 -10.69 2.22
C ALA A 25 12.20 -12.17 1.84
N LEU A 26 11.20 -12.89 2.35
CA LEU A 26 10.93 -14.28 1.99
C LEU A 26 10.53 -14.41 0.52
N PHE A 27 9.65 -13.54 0.02
CA PHE A 27 9.27 -13.51 -1.38
C PHE A 27 10.49 -13.31 -2.29
N HIS A 28 11.33 -12.33 -1.99
CA HIS A 28 12.57 -12.08 -2.75
C HIS A 28 13.56 -13.25 -2.62
N ALA A 29 13.64 -13.88 -1.44
CA ALA A 29 14.49 -15.04 -1.23
C ALA A 29 14.05 -16.31 -1.98
N LEU A 30 12.78 -16.38 -2.39
CA LEU A 30 12.20 -17.50 -3.13
C LEU A 30 11.95 -17.21 -4.62
N THR A 31 12.24 -15.99 -5.07
CA THR A 31 11.99 -15.57 -6.46
C THR A 31 13.24 -14.98 -7.09
N ILE A 32 13.33 -15.07 -8.40
CA ILE A 32 14.47 -14.54 -9.17
C ILE A 32 13.96 -13.95 -10.49
N THR A 33 14.77 -13.12 -11.14
CA THR A 33 14.52 -12.62 -12.49
C THR A 33 15.38 -13.35 -13.52
N THR A 34 14.86 -13.56 -14.74
CA THR A 34 15.60 -14.09 -15.88
C THR A 34 16.88 -13.31 -16.13
N GLY A 35 18.02 -14.00 -16.17
CA GLY A 35 19.33 -13.40 -16.36
C GLY A 35 20.10 -13.09 -15.07
N ASN A 36 19.46 -13.21 -13.88
CA ASN A 36 20.17 -13.10 -12.62
C ASN A 36 20.86 -14.40 -12.22
N LEU A 37 22.03 -14.27 -11.59
CA LEU A 37 22.71 -15.37 -10.90
C LEU A 37 21.92 -15.74 -9.63
N PRO A 38 21.54 -17.03 -9.46
CA PRO A 38 20.91 -17.52 -8.24
C PRO A 38 21.72 -17.19 -6.99
N GLY A 39 21.06 -16.68 -5.95
CA GLY A 39 21.70 -16.39 -4.66
C GLY A 39 22.48 -15.07 -4.60
N VAL A 40 22.44 -14.23 -5.65
CA VAL A 40 23.00 -12.86 -5.62
C VAL A 40 21.90 -11.82 -5.62
N LYS A 41 20.87 -11.99 -6.45
CA LYS A 41 19.77 -11.05 -6.63
C LYS A 41 18.42 -11.78 -6.67
N GLY A 42 18.08 -12.34 -5.52
CA GLY A 42 16.94 -13.22 -5.31
C GLY A 42 17.32 -14.71 -5.27
N GLY A 43 16.36 -15.54 -4.90
CA GLY A 43 16.52 -17.00 -4.89
C GLY A 43 17.51 -17.54 -3.86
N TYR A 44 17.86 -16.77 -2.82
CA TYR A 44 18.85 -17.16 -1.81
C TYR A 44 18.44 -18.38 -0.97
N LEU A 45 17.13 -18.62 -0.80
CA LEU A 45 16.59 -19.78 -0.06
C LEU A 45 16.09 -20.90 -0.98
N GLY A 46 16.00 -20.65 -2.29
CA GLY A 46 15.42 -21.53 -3.29
C GLY A 46 14.73 -20.74 -4.39
N VAL A 47 14.41 -21.37 -5.52
CA VAL A 47 13.74 -20.71 -6.64
C VAL A 47 12.39 -21.37 -6.88
N LEU A 48 11.32 -20.68 -6.49
CA LEU A 48 9.93 -21.11 -6.73
C LEU A 48 9.33 -20.46 -7.97
N HIS A 49 9.77 -19.26 -8.33
CA HIS A 49 9.27 -18.55 -9.51
C HIS A 49 10.36 -17.68 -10.15
N VAL A 50 10.38 -17.66 -11.49
CA VAL A 50 11.27 -16.84 -12.30
C VAL A 50 10.46 -15.76 -13.02
N PHE A 51 10.74 -14.50 -12.73
CA PHE A 51 10.11 -13.37 -13.40
C PHE A 51 10.85 -13.00 -14.69
N PRO A 52 10.15 -12.58 -15.75
CA PRO A 52 10.76 -12.23 -17.02
C PRO A 52 11.56 -10.91 -16.95
N SER A 53 11.27 -10.04 -15.98
CA SER A 53 11.98 -8.78 -15.77
C SER A 53 12.03 -8.37 -14.31
N GLU A 54 13.03 -7.56 -13.98
CA GLU A 54 13.25 -7.00 -12.64
C GLU A 54 12.08 -6.14 -12.19
N MET A 55 11.54 -5.35 -13.13
CA MET A 55 10.41 -4.48 -12.86
C MET A 55 9.17 -5.31 -12.48
N ALA A 56 8.95 -6.45 -13.14
CA ALA A 56 7.87 -7.36 -12.77
C ALA A 56 8.08 -7.93 -11.36
N GLN A 57 9.29 -8.40 -11.03
CA GLN A 57 9.60 -8.91 -9.69
C GLN A 57 9.40 -7.83 -8.61
N ASN A 58 9.87 -6.61 -8.84
CA ASN A 58 9.74 -5.48 -7.91
C ASN A 58 8.27 -5.10 -7.66
N PHE A 59 7.44 -5.11 -8.70
CA PHE A 59 6.01 -4.81 -8.56
C PHE A 59 5.28 -5.88 -7.75
N TRP A 60 5.57 -7.16 -7.99
CA TRP A 60 5.01 -8.26 -7.20
C TRP A 60 5.51 -8.27 -5.76
N LEU A 61 6.81 -8.00 -5.56
CA LEU A 61 7.41 -7.85 -4.24
C LEU A 61 6.70 -6.75 -3.44
N ALA A 62 6.53 -5.56 -4.01
CA ALA A 62 5.85 -4.44 -3.37
C ALA A 62 4.38 -4.77 -3.06
N SER A 63 3.68 -5.42 -4.00
CA SER A 63 2.30 -5.85 -3.82
C SER A 63 2.16 -6.85 -2.68
N PHE A 64 3.02 -7.87 -2.62
CA PHE A 64 3.01 -8.87 -1.56
C PHE A 64 3.35 -8.26 -0.20
N ALA A 65 4.39 -7.42 -0.13
CA ALA A 65 4.75 -6.67 1.07
C ALA A 65 3.58 -5.84 1.60
N PHE A 66 2.91 -5.10 0.70
CA PHE A 66 1.75 -4.29 1.04
C PHE A 66 0.58 -5.14 1.54
N ILE A 67 0.23 -6.21 0.83
CA ILE A 67 -0.89 -7.09 1.19
C ILE A 67 -0.67 -7.72 2.57
N VAL A 68 0.52 -8.29 2.81
CA VAL A 68 0.87 -8.89 4.10
C VAL A 68 0.84 -7.86 5.21
N CYS A 69 1.48 -6.70 5.01
CA CYS A 69 1.49 -5.61 5.99
C CYS A 69 0.06 -5.14 6.31
N PHE A 70 -0.74 -4.88 5.28
CA PHE A 70 -2.11 -4.41 5.42
C PHE A 70 -2.99 -5.44 6.15
N ALA A 71 -2.99 -6.68 5.69
CA ALA A 71 -3.84 -7.74 6.23
C ALA A 71 -3.50 -8.04 7.69
N LEU A 72 -2.20 -8.15 8.03
CA LEU A 72 -1.76 -8.41 9.40
C LEU A 72 -2.00 -7.21 10.31
N THR A 73 -1.78 -5.99 9.82
CA THR A 73 -2.14 -4.78 10.58
C THR A 73 -3.62 -4.81 10.94
N VAL A 74 -4.49 -5.17 9.99
CA VAL A 74 -5.94 -5.29 10.22
C VAL A 74 -6.25 -6.38 11.25
N ALA A 75 -5.76 -7.60 11.04
CA ALA A 75 -6.04 -8.74 11.91
C ALA A 75 -5.56 -8.51 13.35
N ILE A 76 -4.32 -8.04 13.52
CA ILE A 76 -3.73 -7.78 14.84
C ILE A 76 -4.41 -6.59 15.51
N SER A 77 -4.80 -5.55 14.76
CA SER A 77 -5.56 -4.42 15.32
C SER A 77 -6.91 -4.84 15.90
N PHE A 78 -7.57 -5.86 15.33
CA PHE A 78 -8.77 -6.44 15.90
C PHE A 78 -8.49 -7.28 17.15
N ALA A 79 -7.41 -8.08 17.15
CA ALA A 79 -7.01 -8.93 18.26
C ALA A 79 -6.42 -8.14 19.46
N THR A 80 -6.00 -6.89 19.26
CA THR A 80 -5.38 -6.05 20.30
C THR A 80 -6.35 -5.01 20.86
N LYS A 81 -6.17 -4.66 22.15
CA LYS A 81 -7.00 -3.63 22.81
C LYS A 81 -6.79 -2.26 22.17
N SER A 82 -7.88 -1.55 21.90
CA SER A 82 -7.81 -0.13 21.49
C SER A 82 -7.31 0.69 22.67
N GLN A 83 -6.27 1.50 22.46
CA GLN A 83 -5.67 2.34 23.51
C GLN A 83 -6.08 3.80 23.44
N LYS A 84 -6.71 4.23 22.33
CA LYS A 84 -7.13 5.62 22.11
C LYS A 84 -8.65 5.72 22.06
N THR A 85 -9.17 6.80 22.62
CA THR A 85 -10.60 7.16 22.52
C THR A 85 -10.90 7.83 21.18
N HIS A 86 -12.17 8.08 20.89
CA HIS A 86 -12.55 8.81 19.66
C HIS A 86 -12.13 10.28 19.69
N GLU A 87 -12.06 10.90 20.88
CA GLU A 87 -11.57 12.28 21.03
C GLU A 87 -10.09 12.38 20.69
N ASP A 88 -9.27 11.43 21.16
CA ASP A 88 -7.82 11.37 20.87
C ASP A 88 -7.49 11.18 19.38
N LEU A 89 -8.48 10.78 18.57
CA LEU A 89 -8.32 10.48 17.15
C LEU A 89 -8.88 11.59 16.24
N LYS A 90 -9.54 12.61 16.79
CA LYS A 90 -9.98 13.78 16.02
C LYS A 90 -8.76 14.51 15.45
N GLY A 91 -8.82 14.88 14.18
CA GLY A 91 -7.69 15.49 13.46
C GLY A 91 -6.64 14.50 12.93
N LEU A 92 -6.62 13.26 13.44
CA LEU A 92 -5.68 12.21 13.02
C LEU A 92 -6.33 11.21 12.06
N VAL A 93 -7.59 10.86 12.32
CA VAL A 93 -8.35 9.92 11.50
C VAL A 93 -9.36 10.70 10.67
N TYR A 94 -9.32 10.50 9.36
CA TYR A 94 -10.15 11.20 8.38
C TYR A 94 -11.65 11.10 8.70
N SER A 95 -12.14 9.95 9.14
CA SER A 95 -13.55 9.78 9.49
C SER A 95 -14.01 10.53 10.75
N LEU A 96 -13.07 10.89 11.63
CA LEU A 96 -13.33 11.64 12.86
C LEU A 96 -12.94 13.12 12.74
N THR A 97 -12.34 13.50 11.62
CA THR A 97 -11.89 14.87 11.37
C THR A 97 -12.97 15.66 10.64
N PRO A 98 -13.36 16.85 11.13
CA PRO A 98 -14.29 17.72 10.41
C PRO A 98 -13.81 17.99 8.99
N LYS A 99 -14.66 17.69 8.01
CA LYS A 99 -14.31 17.89 6.60
C LYS A 99 -14.46 19.36 6.24
N ILE A 100 -13.36 19.97 5.79
CA ILE A 100 -13.39 21.31 5.22
C ILE A 100 -14.19 21.22 3.92
N LYS A 101 -15.31 21.93 3.85
CA LYS A 101 -16.05 22.06 2.61
C LYS A 101 -15.28 23.04 1.72
N PRO A 102 -15.07 22.73 0.43
CA PRO A 102 -14.56 23.72 -0.50
C PRO A 102 -15.50 24.93 -0.46
N GLY A 103 -14.93 26.13 -0.31
CA GLY A 103 -15.68 27.39 -0.39
C GLY A 103 -16.16 27.68 -1.83
N ASP A 104 -16.42 28.95 -2.15
CA ASP A 104 -16.73 29.41 -3.52
C ASP A 104 -15.50 29.32 -4.44
N VAL A 105 -15.03 28.10 -4.70
CA VAL A 105 -14.02 27.83 -5.74
C VAL A 105 -14.74 27.53 -7.06
N PRO A 106 -14.32 28.16 -8.17
CA PRO A 106 -14.86 27.87 -9.50
C PRO A 106 -14.83 26.37 -9.82
N PHE A 107 -15.84 25.86 -10.51
CA PHE A 107 -16.02 24.42 -10.74
C PHE A 107 -14.79 23.74 -11.38
N TYR A 108 -14.08 24.44 -12.27
CA TYR A 108 -12.90 23.91 -12.97
C TYR A 108 -11.65 23.82 -12.09
N LEU A 109 -11.63 24.48 -10.92
CA LEU A 109 -10.57 24.37 -9.92
C LEU A 109 -10.90 23.35 -8.82
N GLN A 110 -12.09 22.75 -8.86
CA GLN A 110 -12.45 21.74 -7.88
C GLN A 110 -11.55 20.51 -8.05
N PRO A 111 -10.91 20.01 -6.97
CA PRO A 111 -9.99 18.87 -7.05
C PRO A 111 -10.61 17.64 -7.72
N GLY A 112 -11.93 17.43 -7.54
CA GLY A 112 -12.66 16.34 -8.19
C GLY A 112 -12.71 16.49 -9.71
N VAL A 113 -12.99 17.70 -10.23
CA VAL A 113 -13.08 17.95 -11.67
C VAL A 113 -11.70 17.80 -12.33
N VAL A 114 -10.68 18.41 -11.75
CA VAL A 114 -9.29 18.29 -12.25
C VAL A 114 -8.84 16.83 -12.23
N GLY A 115 -9.15 16.08 -11.16
CA GLY A 115 -8.84 14.66 -11.05
C GLY A 115 -9.50 13.82 -12.15
N VAL A 116 -10.77 14.07 -12.48
CA VAL A 116 -11.48 13.38 -13.56
C VAL A 116 -10.84 13.69 -14.92
N VAL A 117 -10.50 14.95 -15.20
CA VAL A 117 -9.82 15.33 -16.45
C VAL A 117 -8.49 14.60 -16.60
N LEU A 118 -7.69 14.52 -15.53
CA LEU A 118 -6.42 13.79 -15.54
C LEU A 118 -6.60 12.29 -15.76
N LEU A 119 -7.63 11.68 -15.16
CA LEU A 119 -7.96 10.27 -15.40
C LEU A 119 -8.38 10.01 -16.85
N ILE A 120 -9.16 10.90 -17.46
CA ILE A 120 -9.54 10.81 -18.88
C ILE A 120 -8.30 10.91 -19.77
N ALA A 121 -7.41 11.89 -19.52
CA ALA A 121 -6.16 12.02 -20.26
C ALA A 121 -5.28 10.77 -20.14
N CYS A 122 -5.15 10.22 -18.94
CA CYS A 122 -4.43 8.97 -18.68
C CYS A 122 -5.03 7.80 -19.46
N LEU A 123 -6.36 7.66 -19.47
CA LEU A 123 -7.07 6.62 -20.23
C LEU A 123 -6.83 6.76 -21.73
N ILE A 124 -6.95 7.97 -22.29
CA ILE A 124 -6.72 8.23 -23.72
C ILE A 124 -5.29 7.84 -24.10
N MET A 125 -4.30 8.28 -23.32
CA MET A 125 -2.91 7.90 -23.58
C MET A 125 -2.72 6.39 -23.49
N ASN A 126 -3.30 5.73 -22.48
CA ASN A 126 -3.20 4.29 -22.35
C ASN A 126 -3.80 3.57 -23.57
N LEU A 127 -4.94 4.01 -24.10
CA LEU A 127 -5.56 3.42 -25.29
C LEU A 127 -4.76 3.66 -26.59
N ILE A 128 -4.04 4.78 -26.71
CA ILE A 128 -3.23 5.10 -27.89
C ILE A 128 -1.91 4.30 -27.91
N PHE A 129 -1.30 4.08 -26.74
CA PHE A 129 0.03 3.46 -26.60
C PHE A 129 0.01 1.98 -26.19
N TRP A 130 -1.18 1.42 -25.92
CA TRP A 130 -1.35 0.00 -25.69
C TRP A 130 -1.28 -0.79 -27.00
#